data_AF-A0AAW5CWJ7-F1
#
_entry.id   AF-A0AAW5CWJ7-F1
#
_cell.length_a   1.000
_cell.length_b   1.000
_cell.length_c   1.000
_cell.angle_alpha   90.00
_cell.angle_beta   90.00
_cell.angle_gamma   90.00
#
_symmetry.space_group_name_H-M   'P 1'
#
loop_
_entity.id
_entity.type
_entity.pdbx_description
1 polymer ?
#
loop_
_entity_poly.entity_id
_entity_poly.type
_entity_poly.pdbx_seq_one_letter_code
_entity_poly.pdbx_strand_id
1 'polypeptide(L)'
;MKISKIQKERTIILPEKYLAFLANIEAGEDYFFNEYPEEYPDFEGRCWAFYDESLLSEEVEMIGVGKAPAHQQLALYLKCYQQSTKKGEIHSPEGQIAIGRVANAFVIAEDDGDFLYLDPEDNFSVWVFYHDGCDVKKVSNSMAEWLKRAKAA
;
A
#
# COMPACT_ATOMS: atom_id res chain seq x y z
N MET A 1 -11.09 -18.12 5.50
CA MET A 1 -9.85 -17.37 5.20
C MET A 1 -10.09 -15.93 5.59
N LYS A 2 -9.11 -15.28 6.24
CA LYS A 2 -9.22 -13.90 6.72
C LYS A 2 -9.40 -12.95 5.52
N ILE A 3 -8.72 -13.21 4.41
CA ILE A 3 -8.82 -12.37 3.21
C ILE A 3 -10.23 -12.34 2.58
N SER A 4 -10.98 -13.44 2.60
CA SER A 4 -12.37 -13.46 2.10
C SER A 4 -13.30 -12.61 2.97
N LYS A 5 -13.04 -12.57 4.29
CA LYS A 5 -13.77 -11.72 5.22
C LYS A 5 -13.46 -10.25 4.97
N ILE A 6 -12.18 -9.90 4.81
CA ILE A 6 -11.73 -8.54 4.49
C ILE A 6 -12.38 -8.04 3.19
N GLN A 7 -12.36 -8.83 2.11
CA GLN A 7 -13.01 -8.47 0.84
C GLN A 7 -14.50 -8.17 1.00
N LYS A 8 -15.20 -8.99 1.79
CA LYS A 8 -16.62 -8.79 2.08
C LYS A 8 -16.88 -7.53 2.90
N GLU A 9 -16.07 -7.28 3.93
CA GLU A 9 -16.19 -6.10 4.80
C GLU A 9 -15.91 -4.80 4.05
N ARG A 10 -14.91 -4.83 3.16
CA ARG A 10 -14.53 -3.68 2.34
C ARG A 10 -15.37 -3.52 1.08
N THR A 11 -16.21 -4.50 0.74
CA THR A 11 -16.97 -4.53 -0.52
C THR A 11 -16.04 -4.40 -1.75
N ILE A 12 -14.90 -5.09 -1.71
CA ILE A 12 -13.90 -5.13 -2.79
C ILE A 12 -13.67 -6.56 -3.27
N ILE A 13 -13.19 -6.69 -4.51
CA ILE A 13 -12.69 -7.95 -5.06
C ILE A 13 -11.22 -7.72 -5.41
N LEU A 14 -10.32 -8.36 -4.67
CA LEU A 14 -8.89 -8.22 -4.88
C LEU A 14 -8.44 -8.99 -6.12
N PRO A 15 -7.42 -8.52 -6.85
CA PRO A 15 -6.94 -9.20 -8.06
C PRO A 15 -6.47 -10.62 -7.78
N GLU A 16 -6.80 -11.56 -8.68
CA GLU A 16 -6.40 -12.97 -8.56
C GLU A 16 -4.89 -13.15 -8.39
N LYS A 17 -4.09 -12.31 -9.06
CA LYS A 17 -2.63 -12.35 -8.95
C LYS A 17 -2.12 -11.93 -7.57
N TYR A 18 -2.77 -10.96 -6.94
CA TYR A 18 -2.46 -10.61 -5.55
C TYR A 18 -2.92 -11.73 -4.60
N LEU A 19 -4.12 -12.30 -4.81
CA LEU A 19 -4.61 -13.40 -3.97
C LEU A 19 -3.73 -14.65 -4.07
N ALA A 20 -3.26 -14.98 -5.27
CA ALA A 20 -2.32 -16.09 -5.49
C ALA A 20 -0.97 -15.82 -4.82
N PHE A 21 -0.48 -14.58 -4.89
CA PHE A 21 0.73 -14.16 -4.18
C PHE A 21 0.53 -14.28 -2.66
N LEU A 22 -0.53 -13.67 -2.11
CA LEU A 22 -0.86 -13.70 -0.68
C LEU A 22 -0.99 -15.12 -0.12
N ALA A 23 -1.49 -16.07 -0.92
CA ALA A 23 -1.63 -17.47 -0.51
C ALA A 23 -0.29 -18.22 -0.39
N ASN A 24 0.81 -17.66 -0.93
CA ASN A 24 2.12 -18.30 -0.95
C ASN A 24 3.19 -17.55 -0.14
N ILE A 25 2.90 -16.35 0.37
CA ILE A 25 3.84 -15.63 1.24
C ILE A 25 3.63 -16.05 2.70
N GLU A 26 4.73 -16.27 3.42
CA GLU A 26 4.71 -16.25 4.88
C GLU A 26 4.89 -14.80 5.38
N ALA A 27 4.41 -14.50 6.59
CA ALA A 27 4.53 -13.16 7.17
C ALA A 27 6.01 -12.69 7.19
N GLY A 28 6.30 -11.53 6.60
CA GLY A 28 7.66 -10.97 6.59
C GLY A 28 8.54 -11.47 5.44
N GLU A 29 7.96 -11.94 4.33
CA GLU A 29 8.72 -12.01 3.08
C GLU A 29 8.98 -10.61 2.52
N ASP A 30 10.26 -10.33 2.35
CA ASP A 30 10.77 -9.06 1.88
C ASP A 30 11.02 -9.12 0.36
N TYR A 31 10.61 -8.06 -0.34
CA TYR A 31 10.84 -7.93 -1.78
C TYR A 31 11.49 -6.59 -2.11
N PHE A 32 12.62 -6.66 -2.80
CA PHE A 32 13.25 -5.49 -3.39
C PHE A 32 12.50 -5.02 -4.63
N PHE A 33 12.21 -3.71 -4.69
CA PHE A 33 11.61 -3.08 -5.86
C PHE A 33 12.20 -1.69 -6.12
N ASN A 34 12.83 -1.52 -7.29
CA ASN A 34 13.37 -0.24 -7.70
C ASN A 34 12.30 0.61 -8.42
N GLU A 35 11.89 1.70 -7.77
CA GLU A 35 10.94 2.70 -8.32
C GLU A 35 11.54 3.63 -9.37
N TYR A 36 12.87 3.65 -9.50
CA TYR A 36 13.65 4.55 -10.34
C TYR A 36 14.70 3.78 -11.16
N PRO A 37 14.32 2.70 -11.89
CA PRO A 37 15.29 1.85 -12.57
C PRO A 37 16.00 2.56 -13.73
N GLU A 38 15.40 3.62 -14.28
CA GLU A 38 16.02 4.42 -15.34
C GLU A 38 17.08 5.39 -14.78
N GLU A 39 16.86 5.93 -13.59
CA GLU A 39 17.77 6.89 -12.94
C GLU A 39 18.88 6.17 -12.16
N TYR A 40 18.54 5.07 -11.50
CA TYR A 40 19.43 4.29 -10.63
C TYR A 40 19.32 2.79 -10.95
N PRO A 41 19.80 2.32 -12.12
CA PRO A 41 19.63 0.93 -12.54
C PRO A 41 20.34 -0.10 -11.63
N ASP A 42 21.40 0.31 -10.94
CA ASP A 42 22.18 -0.54 -10.04
C ASP A 42 21.62 -0.58 -8.60
N PHE A 43 20.62 0.25 -8.29
CA PHE A 43 19.94 0.21 -7.01
C PHE A 43 18.94 -0.94 -7.00
N GLU A 44 19.04 -1.85 -6.01
CA GLU A 44 18.08 -2.96 -5.88
C GLU A 44 16.65 -2.46 -5.57
N GLY A 45 16.54 -1.25 -5.02
CA GLY A 45 15.27 -0.64 -4.66
C GLY A 45 14.98 -0.72 -3.17
N ARG A 46 13.74 -0.35 -2.81
CA ARG A 46 13.23 -0.48 -1.44
C ARG A 46 12.90 -1.91 -1.11
N CYS A 47 13.05 -2.28 0.16
CA CYS A 47 12.79 -3.61 0.67
C CYS A 47 11.41 -3.65 1.32
N TRP A 48 10.42 -4.12 0.58
CA TRP A 48 9.02 -4.12 1.02
C TRP A 48 8.70 -5.36 1.85
N ALA A 49 8.36 -5.17 3.11
CA ALA A 49 7.89 -6.23 4.01
C ALA A 49 6.40 -6.49 3.78
N PHE A 50 6.06 -7.62 3.14
CA PHE A 50 4.67 -7.93 2.79
C PHE A 50 3.87 -8.46 3.97
N TYR A 51 2.60 -8.03 4.01
CA TYR A 51 1.63 -8.52 4.99
C TYR A 51 1.00 -9.84 4.54
N ASP A 52 1.10 -10.86 5.38
CA ASP A 52 0.30 -12.07 5.25
C ASP A 52 -1.17 -11.83 5.68
N GLU A 53 -2.01 -12.86 5.57
CA GLU A 53 -3.41 -12.77 6.01
C GLU A 53 -3.57 -12.37 7.49
N SER A 54 -2.59 -12.69 8.34
CA SER A 54 -2.63 -12.37 9.77
C SER A 54 -2.32 -10.91 10.02
N LEU A 55 -1.21 -10.40 9.49
CA LEU A 55 -0.79 -9.01 9.56
C LEU A 55 -1.82 -8.08 8.92
N LEU A 56 -2.38 -8.44 7.77
CA LEU A 56 -3.45 -7.66 7.13
C LEU A 56 -4.63 -7.42 8.09
N SER A 57 -4.93 -8.39 8.95
CA SER A 57 -6.04 -8.31 9.91
C SER A 57 -5.66 -7.72 11.27
N GLU A 58 -4.38 -7.47 11.50
CA GLU A 58 -3.87 -6.95 12.77
C GLU A 58 -4.36 -5.52 12.98
N GLU A 59 -4.81 -5.22 14.19
CA GLU A 59 -5.25 -3.88 14.57
C GLU A 59 -4.04 -3.01 14.87
N VAL A 60 -3.84 -1.97 14.07
CA VAL A 60 -2.82 -0.96 14.27
C VAL A 60 -3.42 0.21 15.03
N GLU A 61 -2.76 0.61 16.12
CA GLU A 61 -3.11 1.76 16.92
C GLU A 61 -2.18 2.94 16.64
N MET A 62 -2.77 4.09 16.28
CA MET A 62 -2.06 5.36 16.17
C MET A 62 -2.52 6.27 17.31
N ILE A 63 -1.62 6.52 18.26
CA ILE A 63 -1.89 7.23 19.52
C ILE A 63 -2.47 8.61 19.22
N GLY A 64 -3.64 8.89 19.80
CA GLY A 64 -4.36 10.16 19.63
C GLY A 64 -5.20 10.27 18.35
N VAL A 65 -5.22 9.23 17.51
CA VAL A 65 -5.87 9.24 16.19
C VAL A 65 -6.93 8.16 16.08
N GLY A 66 -6.60 6.94 16.50
CA GLY A 66 -7.53 5.81 16.54
C GLY A 66 -6.88 4.50 16.13
N LYS A 67 -7.73 3.55 15.74
CA LYS A 67 -7.33 2.19 15.35
C LYS A 67 -7.92 1.80 14.01
N ALA A 68 -7.19 1.00 13.26
CA ALA A 68 -7.62 0.43 11.99
C ALA A 68 -6.85 -0.88 11.75
N PRO A 69 -7.42 -1.84 11.02
CA PRO A 69 -6.63 -2.99 10.58
C PRO A 69 -5.51 -2.52 9.63
N ALA A 70 -4.37 -3.23 9.59
CA ALA A 70 -3.19 -2.85 8.80
C ALA A 70 -3.52 -2.54 7.33
N HIS A 71 -4.39 -3.33 6.71
CA HIS A 71 -4.83 -3.10 5.33
C HIS A 71 -5.61 -1.78 5.10
N GLN A 72 -5.95 -1.04 6.16
CA GLN A 72 -6.59 0.29 6.16
C GLN A 72 -5.75 1.35 6.91
N GLN A 73 -4.50 1.06 7.25
CA GLN A 73 -3.66 1.92 8.09
C GLN A 73 -3.48 3.33 7.51
N LEU A 74 -3.48 3.49 6.18
CA LEU A 74 -3.46 4.80 5.52
C LEU A 74 -4.61 5.72 5.98
N ALA A 75 -5.78 5.19 6.33
CA ALA A 75 -6.88 6.00 6.85
C ALA A 75 -6.52 6.69 8.19
N LEU A 76 -5.61 6.14 8.99
CA LEU A 76 -5.11 6.77 10.21
C LEU A 76 -4.13 7.91 9.90
N TYR A 77 -3.13 7.64 9.06
CA TYR A 77 -2.15 8.65 8.62
C TYR A 77 -2.82 9.86 7.99
N LEU A 78 -3.81 9.62 7.14
CA LEU A 78 -4.50 10.69 6.43
C LEU A 78 -5.44 11.51 7.31
N LYS A 79 -5.99 10.92 8.38
CA LYS A 79 -6.69 11.71 9.41
C LYS A 79 -5.75 12.73 10.07
N CYS A 80 -4.52 12.34 10.40
CA CYS A 80 -3.51 13.26 10.94
C CYS A 80 -3.18 14.38 9.96
N TYR A 81 -2.94 14.02 8.69
CA TYR A 81 -2.60 14.98 7.65
C TYR A 81 -3.74 15.99 7.39
N GLN A 82 -4.99 15.53 7.35
CA GLN A 82 -6.15 16.40 7.19
C GLN A 82 -6.32 17.36 8.36
N GLN A 83 -6.07 16.90 9.59
CA GLN A 83 -6.15 17.73 10.79
C GLN A 83 -5.09 18.84 10.79
N SER A 84 -3.88 18.57 10.31
CA SER A 84 -2.77 19.53 10.30
C SER A 84 -2.83 20.51 9.13
N THR A 85 -3.22 20.06 7.94
CA THR A 85 -3.15 20.87 6.71
C THR A 85 -4.48 21.45 6.24
N LYS A 86 -5.61 20.88 6.68
CA LYS A 86 -6.97 21.15 6.14
C LYS A 86 -7.10 20.95 4.63
N LYS A 87 -6.16 20.25 3.99
CA LYS A 87 -6.23 19.89 2.57
C LYS A 87 -7.15 18.69 2.36
N GLY A 88 -7.76 18.62 1.18
CA GLY A 88 -8.57 17.49 0.74
C GLY A 88 -7.85 16.55 -0.22
N GLU A 89 -6.62 16.88 -0.61
CA GLU A 89 -5.86 16.24 -1.69
C GLU A 89 -4.40 16.01 -1.29
N ILE A 90 -3.79 15.04 -1.94
CA ILE A 90 -2.40 14.60 -1.80
C ILE A 90 -1.70 14.77 -3.15
N HIS A 91 -0.43 15.13 -3.10
CA HIS A 91 0.37 15.27 -4.31
C HIS A 91 0.76 13.90 -4.89
N SER A 92 0.68 13.77 -6.21
CA SER A 92 1.34 12.73 -7.00
C SER A 92 1.98 13.34 -8.25
N PRO A 93 2.99 12.68 -8.85
CA PRO A 93 3.54 13.09 -10.15
C PRO A 93 2.50 13.14 -11.27
N GLU A 94 1.44 12.33 -11.17
CA GLU A 94 0.32 12.28 -12.12
C GLU A 94 -0.76 13.33 -11.85
N GLY A 95 -0.72 14.02 -10.70
CA GLY A 95 -1.67 15.08 -10.33
C GLY A 95 -2.04 15.06 -8.85
N GLN A 96 -3.07 15.83 -8.49
CA GLN A 96 -3.62 15.79 -7.13
C GLN A 96 -4.60 14.62 -6.99
N ILE A 97 -4.46 13.86 -5.91
CA ILE A 97 -5.30 12.71 -5.61
C ILE A 97 -6.14 13.02 -4.36
N ALA A 98 -7.44 12.77 -4.42
CA ALA A 98 -8.32 12.99 -3.28
C ALA A 98 -7.89 12.12 -2.08
N ILE A 99 -7.82 12.71 -0.88
CA ILE A 99 -7.46 11.97 0.34
C ILE A 99 -8.41 10.80 0.58
N GLY A 100 -9.70 10.94 0.25
CA GLY A 100 -10.67 9.86 0.38
C GLY A 100 -10.31 8.61 -0.42
N ARG A 101 -9.74 8.78 -1.62
CA ARG A 101 -9.26 7.69 -2.47
C ARG A 101 -8.07 6.97 -1.83
N VAL A 102 -7.08 7.73 -1.36
CA VAL A 102 -5.88 7.16 -0.71
C VAL A 102 -6.23 6.52 0.64
N ALA A 103 -7.19 7.08 1.40
CA ALA A 103 -7.68 6.48 2.64
C ALA A 103 -8.43 5.16 2.41
N ASN A 104 -9.00 4.98 1.22
CA ASN A 104 -9.64 3.74 0.80
C ASN A 104 -8.67 2.78 0.07
N ALA A 105 -7.38 3.07 0.02
CA ALA A 105 -6.38 2.14 -0.48
C ALA A 105 -6.36 0.81 0.30
N PHE A 106 -5.82 -0.23 -0.30
CA PHE A 106 -5.57 -1.52 0.34
C PHE A 106 -4.06 -1.70 0.55
N VAL A 107 -3.59 -1.47 1.77
CA VAL A 107 -2.17 -1.59 2.10
C VAL A 107 -1.75 -3.07 2.08
N ILE A 108 -0.62 -3.36 1.45
CA ILE A 108 -0.12 -4.73 1.25
C ILE A 108 1.31 -4.96 1.77
N ALA A 109 2.09 -3.90 1.94
CA ALA A 109 3.45 -3.97 2.47
C ALA A 109 3.88 -2.62 3.05
N GLU A 110 4.95 -2.62 3.84
CA GLU A 110 5.58 -1.41 4.37
C GLU A 110 7.11 -1.44 4.21
N ASP A 111 7.71 -0.25 4.23
CA ASP A 111 9.16 -0.02 4.29
C ASP A 111 9.40 1.30 5.04
N ASP A 112 9.99 1.24 6.23
CA ASP A 112 10.35 2.41 7.05
C ASP A 112 9.24 3.48 7.19
N GLY A 113 7.98 3.04 7.32
CA GLY A 113 6.80 3.91 7.44
C GLY A 113 6.14 4.33 6.13
N ASP A 114 6.77 4.06 4.98
CA ASP A 114 6.13 4.14 3.67
C ASP A 114 5.26 2.91 3.43
N PHE A 115 4.18 3.09 2.67
CA PHE A 115 3.21 2.01 2.41
C PHE A 115 3.11 1.69 0.93
N LEU A 116 3.24 0.41 0.60
CA LEU A 116 2.84 -0.13 -0.69
C LEU A 116 1.36 -0.52 -0.63
N TYR A 117 0.58 -0.08 -1.61
CA TYR A 117 -0.86 -0.33 -1.60
C TYR A 117 -1.43 -0.60 -3.00
N LEU A 118 -2.58 -1.26 -3.01
CA LEU A 118 -3.43 -1.41 -4.19
C LEU A 118 -4.54 -0.35 -4.15
N ASP A 119 -4.75 0.33 -5.27
CA ASP A 119 -5.78 1.37 -5.39
C ASP A 119 -7.07 0.82 -6.01
N PRO A 120 -8.16 0.66 -5.25
CA PRO A 120 -9.42 0.14 -5.79
C PRO A 120 -10.06 1.05 -6.86
N GLU A 121 -9.78 2.35 -6.84
CA GLU A 121 -10.33 3.31 -7.81
C GLU A 121 -9.54 3.36 -9.13
N ASP A 122 -8.32 2.83 -9.14
CA ASP A 122 -7.47 2.70 -10.33
C ASP A 122 -7.16 1.23 -10.62
N ASN A 123 -8.22 0.41 -10.67
CA ASN A 123 -8.21 -0.99 -11.06
C ASN A 123 -7.16 -1.84 -10.31
N PHE A 124 -6.95 -1.56 -9.02
CA PHE A 124 -5.94 -2.19 -8.17
C PHE A 124 -4.51 -2.11 -8.74
N SER A 125 -4.19 -0.98 -9.37
CA SER A 125 -2.80 -0.61 -9.64
C SER A 125 -2.00 -0.46 -8.33
N VAL A 126 -0.67 -0.55 -8.43
CA VAL A 126 0.23 -0.54 -7.28
C VAL A 126 0.82 0.85 -7.12
N TRP A 127 0.73 1.38 -5.90
CA TRP A 127 1.18 2.71 -5.53
C TRP A 127 2.02 2.65 -4.26
N VAL A 128 2.85 3.68 -4.09
CA VAL A 128 3.57 3.95 -2.85
C VAL A 128 2.99 5.22 -2.23
N PHE A 129 2.75 5.20 -0.92
CA PHE A 129 2.55 6.37 -0.10
C PHE A 129 3.84 6.68 0.65
N TYR A 130 4.39 7.88 0.42
CA TYR A 130 5.59 8.37 1.07
C TYR A 130 5.20 9.21 2.29
N HIS A 131 5.55 8.73 3.49
CA HIS A 131 5.04 9.29 4.73
C HIS A 131 5.65 10.67 5.06
N ASP A 132 6.93 10.87 4.73
CA ASP A 132 7.67 12.12 4.99
C ASP A 132 7.11 13.31 4.20
N GLY A 133 6.86 13.11 2.91
CA GLY A 133 6.32 14.13 2.02
C GLY A 133 4.79 14.23 2.04
N CYS A 134 4.14 13.18 2.55
CA CYS A 134 2.71 12.94 2.36
C CYS A 134 2.33 13.11 0.89
N ASP A 135 2.96 12.30 0.05
CA ASP A 135 2.76 12.20 -1.39
C ASP A 135 2.59 10.73 -1.80
N VAL A 136 2.05 10.52 -2.99
CA VAL A 136 1.84 9.18 -3.54
C VAL A 136 2.42 9.07 -4.93
N LYS A 137 2.81 7.87 -5.34
CA LYS A 137 3.30 7.60 -6.70
C LYS A 137 2.78 6.27 -7.20
N LYS A 138 2.26 6.25 -8.43
CA LYS A 138 1.95 4.99 -9.10
C LYS A 138 3.25 4.32 -9.52
N VAL A 139 3.47 3.09 -9.07
CA VAL A 139 4.69 2.34 -9.39
C VAL A 139 4.44 1.20 -10.37
N SER A 140 3.21 0.70 -10.50
CA SER A 140 2.86 -0.35 -11.47
C SER A 140 1.37 -0.35 -11.80
N ASN A 141 0.97 -0.84 -12.99
CA ASN A 141 -0.45 -0.93 -13.34
C ASN A 141 -1.14 -2.15 -12.72
N SER A 142 -0.38 -3.12 -12.21
CA SER A 142 -0.94 -4.30 -11.55
C SER A 142 0.10 -5.00 -10.68
N MET A 143 -0.37 -5.80 -9.71
CA MET A 143 0.52 -6.65 -8.91
C MET A 143 1.33 -7.62 -9.78
N ALA A 144 0.78 -8.09 -10.90
CA ALA A 144 1.48 -8.98 -11.82
C ALA A 144 2.66 -8.31 -12.53
N GLU A 145 2.52 -7.04 -12.89
CA GLU A 145 3.61 -6.24 -13.46
C GLU A 145 4.65 -5.88 -12.40
N TRP A 146 4.19 -5.58 -11.18
CA TRP A 146 5.07 -5.28 -10.06
C TRP A 146 5.97 -6.47 -9.72
N LEU A 147 5.39 -7.67 -9.55
CA LEU A 147 6.11 -8.91 -9.22
C LEU A 147 7.11 -9.34 -10.29
N LYS A 148 6.91 -8.99 -11.57
CA LYS A 148 7.89 -9.29 -12.64
C LYS A 148 9.18 -8.49 -12.50
N ARG A 149 9.14 -7.35 -11.82
CA ARG A 149 10.28 -6.45 -11.62
C ARG A 149 10.84 -6.54 -10.21
N ALA A 150 10.04 -7.01 -9.25
CA ALA A 150 10.48 -7.23 -7.89
C ALA A 150 11.40 -8.45 -7.79
N LYS A 151 12.27 -8.44 -6.79
CA LYS A 151 13.20 -9.53 -6.48
C LYS A 151 13.01 -9.91 -5.01
N ALA A 152 12.78 -11.19 -4.72
CA ALA A 152 12.75 -11.66 -3.34
C ALA A 152 14.10 -11.38 -2.65
N ALA A 153 14.06 -10.96 -1.39
CA ALA A 153 15.25 -10.64 -0.60
C ALA A 153 16.11 -11.87 -0.26
#